data_AF-A0A6P0Q4C0-F1
#
_entry.id   AF-A0A6P0Q4C0-F1
#
_cell.length_a   1.000
_cell.length_b   1.000
_cell.length_c   1.000
_cell.angle_alpha   90.00
_cell.angle_beta   90.00
_cell.angle_gamma   90.00
#
_symmetry.space_group_name_H-M   'P 1'
#
loop_
_entity.id
_entity.type
_entity.pdbx_description
1 polymer ?
#
loop_
_entity_poly.entity_id
_entity_poly.type
_entity_poly.pdbx_seq_one_letter_code
_entity_poly.pdbx_strand_id
1 'polypeptide(L)' 'MKDIKELIQAIYSKDLEEKKIWYSSVAEAYDQARPRYPQQLINRAVELAQLPADGIILEVGCGPGTAT' A
#
# COMPACT_ATOMS: atom_id res chain seq x y z
N MET A 1 31.76 -1.03 10.88
CA MET A 1 30.51 -1.16 10.09
C MET A 1 29.82 -2.42 10.57
N LYS A 2 28.55 -2.37 10.99
CA LYS A 2 27.79 -3.61 11.21
C LYS A 2 27.68 -4.34 9.88
N ASP A 3 27.84 -5.66 9.91
CA ASP A 3 27.62 -6.49 8.73
C ASP A 3 26.17 -6.28 8.28
N ILE A 4 25.97 -6.00 6.99
CA ILE A 4 24.65 -5.77 6.42
C ILE A 4 23.73 -6.97 6.63
N LYS A 5 24.30 -8.19 6.70
CA LYS A 5 23.56 -9.42 7.01
C LYS A 5 23.00 -9.41 8.42
N GLU A 6 23.79 -8.96 9.40
CA GLU A 6 23.35 -8.87 10.79
C GLU A 6 22.23 -7.83 10.95
N LEU A 7 22.34 -6.70 10.25
CA LEU A 7 21.29 -5.68 10.23
C LEU A 7 19.99 -6.21 9.62
N ILE A 8 20.08 -6.88 8.48
CA ILE A 8 18.93 -7.47 7.79
C ILE A 8 18.26 -8.51 8.68
N GLN A 9 19.05 -9.40 9.30
CA GLN A 9 18.53 -10.42 10.22
C GLN A 9 17.78 -9.79 11.39
N ALA A 10 18.33 -8.72 11.98
CA ALA A 10 17.69 -8.00 13.08
C ALA A 10 16.36 -7.33 12.67
N ILE A 11 16.27 -6.80 11.45
CA ILE A 11 15.02 -6.22 10.91
C ILE A 11 13.98 -7.33 10.68
N TYR A 12 14.37 -8.45 10.08
CA TYR A 12 13.44 -9.55 9.80
C TYR A 12 12.99 -10.29 11.06
N SER A 13 13.82 -10.37 12.10
CA SER A 13 13.46 -11.02 13.36
C SER A 13 12.50 -10.21 14.25
N LYS A 14 12.18 -8.96 13.88
CA LYS A 14 11.24 -8.11 14.62
C LYS A 14 9.83 -8.70 14.65
N ASP A 15 9.13 -8.48 15.75
CA ASP A 15 7.76 -8.96 15.94
C ASP A 15 6.80 -8.33 14.93
N LEU A 16 5.74 -9.06 14.56
CA LEU A 16 4.76 -8.56 13.60
C LEU A 16 4.00 -7.34 14.15
N GLU A 17 3.74 -7.26 15.46
CA GLU A 17 3.09 -6.09 16.06
C GLU A 17 3.97 -4.83 15.96
N GLU A 18 5.28 -4.95 16.12
CA GLU A 18 6.21 -3.84 15.88
C GLU A 18 6.21 -3.42 14.39
N LYS A 19 6.17 -4.39 13.48
CA LYS A 19 6.22 -4.14 12.03
C LYS A 19 4.98 -3.42 11.51
N LYS A 20 3.81 -3.65 12.12
CA LYS A 20 2.53 -3.04 11.71
C LYS A 20 2.58 -1.51 11.70
N ILE A 21 3.41 -0.89 12.55
CA ILE A 21 3.45 0.56 12.74
C ILE A 21 4.73 1.23 12.22
N TRP A 22 5.61 0.50 11.53
CA TRP A 22 6.91 1.02 11.06
C TRP A 22 6.82 2.32 10.25
N TYR A 23 5.73 2.51 9.52
CA TYR A 23 5.53 3.67 8.66
C TYR A 23 4.47 4.63 9.18
N SER A 24 3.89 4.37 10.36
CA SER A 24 2.76 5.16 10.88
C SER A 24 3.13 6.62 11.12
N SER A 25 4.36 6.91 11.53
CA SER A 25 4.82 8.29 11.79
C SER A 25 4.84 9.21 10.57
N VAL A 26 4.85 8.63 9.36
CA VAL A 26 4.91 9.38 8.10
C VAL A 26 3.67 9.15 7.22
N ALA A 27 2.69 8.39 7.71
CA ALA A 27 1.53 7.98 6.92
C ALA A 27 0.73 9.18 6.37
N GLU A 28 0.51 10.20 7.20
CA GLU A 28 -0.22 11.42 6.81
C GLU A 28 0.53 12.22 5.73
N ALA A 29 1.83 12.45 5.93
CA ALA A 29 2.66 13.15 4.95
C ALA A 29 2.74 12.37 3.62
N TYR A 30 2.78 11.04 3.68
CA TYR A 30 2.75 10.19 2.49
C TYR A 30 1.43 10.33 1.73
N ASP A 31 0.27 10.25 2.39
CA ASP A 31 -1.05 10.40 1.75
C ASP A 31 -1.20 11.78 1.07
N GLN A 32 -0.76 12.84 1.74
CA GLN A 32 -0.83 14.21 1.19
C GLN A 32 0.08 14.42 -0.02
N ALA A 33 1.28 13.84 -0.01
CA ALA A 33 2.25 14.02 -1.09
C ALA A 33 2.05 13.04 -2.25
N ARG A 34 1.33 11.94 -2.05
CA ARG A 34 1.14 10.90 -3.06
C ARG A 34 0.14 11.37 -4.12
N PRO A 35 0.52 11.42 -5.41
CA PRO A 35 -0.43 11.72 -6.47
C PRO A 35 -1.54 10.68 -6.53
N ARG A 36 -2.79 11.15 -6.59
CA ARG A 36 -3.97 10.29 -6.80
C ARG A 36 -4.00 9.79 -8.25
N TYR A 37 -4.59 8.61 -8.45
CA TYR A 37 -4.85 8.13 -9.80
C TYR A 37 -5.89 9.02 -10.48
N PRO A 38 -5.70 9.39 -11.77
CA PRO A 38 -6.74 10.08 -12.52
C PRO A 38 -8.02 9.24 -12.56
N GLN A 39 -9.17 9.86 -12.27
CA GLN A 39 -10.46 9.17 -12.27
C GLN A 39 -10.74 8.41 -13.57
N GLN A 40 -10.28 8.95 -14.70
CA GLN A 40 -10.41 8.34 -16.03
C GLN A 40 -9.77 6.95 -16.11
N LEU A 41 -8.64 6.74 -15.41
CA LEU A 41 -7.95 5.45 -15.39
C LEU A 41 -8.73 4.42 -14.55
N ILE A 42 -9.27 4.85 -13.41
CA ILE A 42 -10.12 4.00 -12.57
C ILE A 42 -11.38 3.59 -13.32
N ASN A 43 -12.06 4.55 -13.95
CA ASN A 43 -13.26 4.28 -14.75
C ASN A 43 -12.97 3.30 -15.89
N ARG A 44 -11.83 3.47 -16.57
CA ARG A 44 -11.44 2.56 -17.65
C ARG A 44 -11.21 1.13 -17.16
N ALA A 45 -10.62 0.95 -15.98
CA ALA A 45 -10.44 -0.36 -15.37
C ALA A 45 -11.80 -1.02 -15.05
N VAL A 46 -12.76 -0.27 -14.51
CA VAL A 46 -14.12 -0.75 -14.23
C VAL A 46 -14.85 -1.17 -15.51
N GLU A 47 -14.79 -0.35 -16.57
CA GLU A 47 -15.37 -0.66 -17.88
C GLU A 47 -14.81 -1.97 -18.47
N LEU A 48 -13.48 -2.12 -18.44
CA LEU A 48 -12.79 -3.28 -18.98
C LEU A 48 -13.06 -4.55 -18.18
N ALA A 49 -13.18 -4.43 -16.87
CA ALA A 49 -13.45 -5.55 -15.98
C ALA A 49 -14.91 -6.04 -16.05
N GLN A 50 -15.81 -5.26 -16.68
CA GLN A 50 -17.24 -5.58 -16.82
C GLN A 50 -17.87 -5.97 -15.49
N LEU A 51 -17.50 -5.27 -14.42
CA LEU A 51 -17.97 -5.59 -13.06
C LEU A 51 -19.49 -5.39 -12.96
N PRO A 52 -20.21 -6.33 -12.33
CA PRO A 52 -21.61 -6.09 -12.01
C PRO A 52 -21.73 -5.00 -10.94
N ALA A 53 -22.90 -4.39 -10.82
CA ALA A 53 -23.13 -3.28 -9.89
C ALA A 53 -22.87 -3.66 -8.42
N ASP A 54 -22.98 -4.94 -8.07
CA ASP A 54 -22.72 -5.53 -6.76
C ASP A 54 -21.41 -6.35 -6.70
N GLY A 55 -20.51 -6.13 -7.68
CA GLY A 55 -19.22 -6.80 -7.74
C GLY A 55 -18.32 -6.47 -6.55
N ILE A 56 -17.63 -7.48 -6.02
CA ILE A 56 -16.64 -7.32 -4.94
C ILE A 56 -15.26 -7.12 -5.57
N ILE A 57 -14.57 -6.04 -5.19
CA ILE A 57 -13.23 -5.70 -5.67
C ILE A 57 -12.20 -6.01 -4.59
N LEU A 58 -11.11 -6.69 -4.97
CA LEU A 58 -9.91 -6.85 -4.14
C LEU A 58 -8.79 -6.00 -4.75
N GLU A 59 -8.34 -4.97 -4.01
CA GLU A 59 -7.15 -4.21 -4.38
C GLU A 59 -5.90 -4.87 -3.80
N VAL A 60 -5.03 -5.39 -4.67
CA VAL A 60 -3.76 -5.99 -4.27
C VAL A 60 -2.67 -4.92 -4.25
N GLY A 61 -2.00 -4.77 -3.11
CA GLY A 61 -0.93 -3.78 -2.96
C GLY A 61 -1.44 -2.34 -2.86
N CYS A 62 -2.59 -2.14 -2.20
CA CYS A 62 -3.30 -0.85 -2.09
C CYS A 62 -2.52 0.29 -1.41
N GLY A 63 -1.43 -0.03 -0.69
CA GLY A 63 -0.73 0.95 0.13
C GLY A 63 -1.72 1.59 1.12
N PRO A 64 -1.89 2.93 1.14
CA PRO A 64 -2.88 3.59 1.98
C PRO A 64 -4.30 3.61 1.38
N GLY A 65 -4.60 2.89 0.29
CA GLY A 65 -5.89 2.96 -0.41
C GLY A 65 -5.97 4.18 -1.33
N THR A 66 -4.98 4.35 -2.21
CA THR A 66 -4.94 5.54 -3.08
C THR A 66 -5.87 5.42 -4.29
N ALA A 67 -6.14 4.19 -4.76
CA ALA A 67 -6.97 3.94 -5.95
C ALA A 67 -8.48 3.81 -5.65
N THR A 68 -8.84 3.38 -4.43
CA THR A 68 -10.22 3.25 -3.95
C THR A 68 -10.42 4.07 -2.69
#